data_AF-A0A453I014-F1
#
_entry.id   AF-A0A453I014-F1
#
_cell.length_a   1.000
_cell.length_b   1.000
_cell.length_c   1.000
_cell.angle_alpha   90.00
_cell.angle_beta   90.00
_cell.angle_gamma   90.00
#
_symmetry.space_group_name_H-M   'P 1'
#
loop_
_entity.id
_entity.type
_entity.pdbx_description
1 polymer ?
#
loop_
_entity_poly.entity_id
_entity_poly.type
_entity_poly.pdbx_seq_one_letter_code
_entity_poly.pdbx_strand_id
1 'polypeptide(L)'
;LFTRQGKKGTNQDAMVAWENFNGRSDTVFCGVFDGHGPHGHLVARKVRDTLPLKLCDLIYCDYGESPTSNSDGSVLEESLSPYPDAEDKSSTFTAQKEEHLEFFDSMKESFRKAFRVMDKELKLHRNIDSICSGTTAVTLIKQVQWNLLLEWL
;
A
#
# COMPACT_ATOMS: atom_id res chain seq x y z
N LEU A 1 -12.41 -13.32 12.26
CA LEU A 1 -11.17 -13.82 11.61
C LEU A 1 -10.93 -15.26 12.07
N PHE A 2 -10.96 -16.23 11.14
CA PHE A 2 -10.68 -17.65 11.40
C PHE A 2 -9.57 -18.20 10.49
N THR A 3 -8.47 -18.74 11.05
CA THR A 3 -7.48 -19.56 10.33
C THR A 3 -7.63 -21.00 10.79
N ARG A 4 -7.51 -21.97 9.88
CA ARG A 4 -7.84 -23.37 10.20
C ARG A 4 -6.62 -24.26 10.06
N GLN A 5 -6.17 -24.84 11.17
CA GLN A 5 -5.12 -25.85 11.14
C GLN A 5 -5.61 -27.10 10.40
N GLY A 6 -4.88 -27.51 9.36
CA GLY A 6 -5.09 -28.79 8.68
C GLY A 6 -4.50 -29.97 9.45
N LYS A 7 -4.36 -31.12 8.79
CA LYS A 7 -3.76 -32.33 9.40
C LYS A 7 -2.22 -32.35 9.38
N LYS A 8 -1.59 -31.30 8.86
CA LYS A 8 -0.18 -31.27 8.42
C LYS A 8 0.77 -30.56 9.41
N GLY A 9 0.55 -30.74 10.72
CA GLY A 9 1.36 -30.11 11.77
C GLY A 9 0.93 -28.68 12.11
N THR A 10 1.84 -27.86 12.65
CA THR A 10 1.59 -26.46 13.05
C THR A 10 0.94 -25.66 11.93
N ASN A 11 -0.10 -24.91 12.25
CA ASN A 11 -0.71 -23.99 11.29
C ASN A 11 0.29 -22.90 10.88
N GLN A 12 0.62 -22.83 9.60
CA GLN A 12 1.56 -21.84 9.07
C GLN A 12 0.86 -20.61 8.49
N ASP A 13 -0.47 -20.64 8.38
CA ASP A 13 -1.28 -19.54 7.88
C ASP A 13 -1.40 -18.42 8.92
N ALA A 14 -1.33 -17.18 8.46
CA ALA A 14 -1.65 -16.00 9.22
C ALA A 14 -2.58 -15.09 8.43
N MET A 15 -3.37 -14.28 9.13
CA MET A 15 -4.16 -13.23 8.48
C MET A 15 -4.51 -12.11 9.45
N VAL A 16 -4.90 -10.97 8.90
CA VAL A 16 -5.32 -9.77 9.63
C VAL A 16 -6.46 -9.09 8.90
N ALA A 17 -7.41 -8.55 9.66
CA ALA A 17 -8.31 -7.49 9.24
C ALA A 17 -8.17 -6.37 10.28
N TRP A 18 -7.89 -5.16 9.81
CA TRP A 18 -7.61 -3.99 10.62
C TRP A 18 -8.54 -2.86 10.15
N GLU A 19 -9.57 -2.61 10.96
CA GLU A 19 -10.52 -1.50 10.76
C GLU A 19 -9.93 -0.16 11.21
N ASN A 20 -10.42 0.93 10.62
CA ASN A 20 -9.90 2.27 10.86
C ASN A 20 -8.39 2.37 10.51
N PHE A 21 -8.01 1.76 9.39
CA PHE A 21 -6.60 1.63 9.02
C PHE A 21 -5.93 2.99 8.85
N ASN A 22 -4.77 3.17 9.49
CA ASN A 22 -4.09 4.47 9.60
C ASN A 22 -4.97 5.60 10.18
N GLY A 23 -5.85 5.29 11.13
CA GLY A 23 -6.71 6.27 11.79
C GLY A 23 -7.86 6.80 10.92
N ARG A 24 -8.03 6.26 9.71
CA ARG A 24 -9.13 6.64 8.81
C ARG A 24 -10.34 5.74 9.04
N SER A 25 -11.42 6.30 9.57
CA SER A 25 -12.63 5.52 9.89
C SER A 25 -13.33 4.88 8.69
N ASP A 26 -12.98 5.32 7.48
CA ASP A 26 -13.50 4.82 6.21
C ASP A 26 -12.58 3.79 5.56
N THR A 27 -11.58 3.21 6.25
CA THR A 27 -10.66 2.24 5.65
C THR A 27 -10.51 0.95 6.44
N VAL A 28 -10.33 -0.15 5.71
CA VAL A 28 -10.01 -1.47 6.25
C VAL A 28 -8.81 -2.04 5.50
N PHE A 29 -7.80 -2.48 6.25
CA PHE A 29 -6.71 -3.29 5.72
C PHE A 29 -6.97 -4.77 5.98
N CYS A 30 -6.79 -5.61 4.95
CA CYS A 30 -6.87 -7.06 5.07
C CYS A 30 -5.60 -7.69 4.50
N GLY A 31 -5.14 -8.77 5.12
CA GLY A 31 -3.99 -9.54 4.64
C GLY A 31 -4.13 -11.03 4.95
N VAL A 32 -3.73 -11.88 4.01
CA VAL A 32 -3.64 -13.35 4.15
C VAL A 32 -2.23 -13.79 3.76
N PHE A 33 -1.66 -14.68 4.56
CA PHE A 33 -0.25 -15.08 4.49
C PHE A 33 -0.15 -16.60 4.63
N ASP A 34 0.23 -17.29 3.55
CA ASP A 34 0.45 -18.75 3.54
C ASP A 34 1.94 -19.04 3.78
N GLY A 35 2.28 -19.36 5.03
CA GLY A 35 3.63 -19.69 5.45
C GLY A 35 4.06 -21.08 4.95
N HIS A 36 5.31 -21.20 4.54
CA HIS A 36 5.90 -22.47 4.15
C HIS A 36 7.34 -22.64 4.66
N GLY A 37 7.81 -23.88 4.70
CA GLY A 37 9.12 -24.25 5.22
C GLY A 37 9.14 -24.51 6.72
N PRO A 38 10.31 -24.81 7.30
CA PRO A 38 10.43 -25.16 8.72
C PRO A 38 9.91 -24.06 9.67
N HIS A 39 10.11 -22.79 9.29
CA HIS A 39 9.73 -21.62 10.09
C HIS A 39 8.66 -20.74 9.41
N GLY A 40 7.90 -21.28 8.44
CA GLY A 40 6.91 -20.52 7.67
C GLY A 40 5.88 -19.79 8.53
N HIS A 41 5.42 -20.43 9.62
CA HIS A 41 4.53 -19.82 10.60
C HIS A 41 5.11 -18.57 11.30
N LEU A 42 6.43 -18.50 11.50
CA LEU A 42 7.11 -17.33 12.07
C LEU A 42 7.21 -16.22 11.04
N VAL A 43 7.52 -16.57 9.78
CA VAL A 43 7.57 -15.61 8.67
C VAL A 43 6.19 -15.00 8.42
N ALA A 44 5.15 -15.82 8.26
CA ALA A 44 3.78 -15.38 8.02
C ALA A 44 3.27 -14.46 9.14
N ARG A 45 3.56 -14.80 10.40
CA ARG A 45 3.21 -13.96 11.56
C ARG A 45 3.96 -12.63 11.55
N LYS A 46 5.27 -12.64 11.27
CA LYS A 46 6.08 -11.43 11.18
C LYS A 46 5.59 -10.51 10.07
N VAL A 47 5.22 -11.07 8.91
CA VAL A 47 4.58 -10.33 7.79
C VAL A 47 3.26 -9.72 8.21
N ARG A 48 2.36 -10.52 8.80
CA ARG A 48 1.07 -10.04 9.33
C ARG A 48 1.23 -8.84 10.27
N ASP A 49 2.21 -8.90 11.18
CA ASP A 49 2.36 -7.91 12.25
C ASP A 49 3.10 -6.63 11.81
N THR A 50 3.97 -6.70 10.79
CA THR A 50 4.84 -5.57 10.42
C THR A 50 4.48 -4.93 9.09
N LEU A 51 4.00 -5.70 8.11
CA LEU A 51 3.69 -5.17 6.77
C LEU A 51 2.64 -4.04 6.77
N PRO A 52 1.55 -4.10 7.58
CA PRO A 52 0.56 -3.02 7.60
C PRO A 52 1.16 -1.70 8.07
N LEU A 53 2.07 -1.73 9.05
CA LEU A 53 2.74 -0.53 9.56
C LEU A 53 3.63 0.12 8.49
N LYS A 54 4.38 -0.69 7.73
CA LYS A 54 5.20 -0.19 6.61
C LYS A 54 4.35 0.48 5.52
N LEU A 55 3.16 -0.07 5.25
CA LEU A 55 2.20 0.54 4.33
C LEU A 55 1.68 1.86 4.88
N CYS A 56 1.37 1.96 6.18
CA CYS A 56 1.00 3.23 6.81
C CYS A 56 2.08 4.29 6.61
N ASP A 57 3.32 3.96 6.95
CA ASP A 57 4.45 4.90 6.84
C ASP A 57 4.62 5.40 5.40
N LEU A 58 4.53 4.50 4.41
CA LEU A 58 4.75 4.86 3.01
C LEU A 58 3.58 5.58 2.35
N ILE A 59 2.33 5.27 2.74
CA ILE A 59 1.14 5.91 2.16
C ILE A 59 0.88 7.27 2.80
N TYR A 60 1.22 7.47 4.08
CA TYR A 60 0.77 8.64 4.84
C TYR A 60 1.89 9.53 5.39
N CYS A 61 3.14 9.07 5.46
CA CYS A 61 4.27 9.92 5.88
C CYS A 61 5.02 10.59 4.72
N ASP A 62 4.63 10.34 3.46
CA ASP A 62 5.23 10.99 2.27
C ASP A 62 4.72 12.44 2.03
N TYR A 63 3.88 13.00 2.93
CA TYR A 63 3.41 14.40 2.89
C TYR A 63 4.19 15.34 3.84
N GLY A 64 5.42 14.97 4.22
CA GLY A 64 6.18 15.62 5.29
C GLY A 64 7.45 16.39 4.91
N GLU A 65 7.83 16.54 3.63
CA GLU A 65 9.04 17.30 3.28
C GLU A 65 8.86 18.31 2.14
N SER A 66 8.89 19.60 2.50
CA SER A 66 9.53 20.69 1.74
C SER A 66 9.87 21.85 2.71
N PRO A 67 10.83 22.78 2.46
CA PRO A 67 11.76 22.98 1.33
C PRO A 67 13.24 23.36 1.72
N THR A 68 14.10 23.60 0.69
CA THR A 68 15.43 24.32 0.60
C THR A 68 16.73 23.46 0.63
N SER A 69 17.78 23.66 -0.19
CA SER A 69 18.12 24.58 -1.30
C SER A 69 19.38 24.14 -2.08
N ASN A 70 19.62 24.80 -3.24
CA ASN A 70 20.85 25.00 -4.06
C ASN A 70 20.82 24.27 -5.42
N SER A 71 20.48 24.90 -6.55
CA SER A 71 21.06 26.02 -7.36
C SER A 71 21.89 25.51 -8.55
N ASP A 72 21.80 26.28 -9.63
CA ASP A 72 22.45 26.24 -10.95
C ASP A 72 21.75 25.36 -11.98
N GLY A 73 21.28 25.83 -13.14
CA GLY A 73 21.34 27.14 -13.80
C GLY A 73 21.10 26.93 -15.30
N SER A 74 20.63 27.98 -15.99
CA SER A 74 20.80 28.24 -17.44
C SER A 74 19.62 28.00 -18.42
N VAL A 75 19.00 29.14 -18.79
CA VAL A 75 18.72 29.66 -20.16
C VAL A 75 17.44 29.20 -20.93
N LEU A 76 16.54 30.20 -21.09
CA LEU A 76 15.71 30.65 -22.24
C LEU A 76 15.59 29.70 -23.46
N GLU A 77 14.41 29.50 -24.06
CA GLU A 77 13.83 30.46 -25.02
C GLU A 77 12.32 30.26 -25.28
N GLU A 78 11.73 31.38 -25.66
CA GLU A 78 10.40 31.81 -26.09
C GLU A 78 9.84 31.12 -27.36
N SER A 79 8.53 30.87 -27.41
CA SER A 79 7.71 31.28 -28.56
C SER A 79 6.21 31.21 -28.28
N LEU A 80 5.56 32.35 -28.43
CA LEU A 80 4.12 32.58 -28.36
C LEU A 80 3.44 32.08 -29.64
N SER A 81 2.24 31.50 -29.52
CA SER A 81 1.26 31.58 -30.61
C SER A 81 -0.16 31.76 -30.04
N PRO A 82 -0.94 32.76 -30.50
CA PRO A 82 -2.26 33.09 -29.97
C PRO A 82 -3.39 32.76 -30.95
N TYR A 83 -4.34 31.89 -30.59
CA TYR A 83 -5.70 31.91 -31.16
C TYR A 83 -6.72 31.34 -30.16
N PRO A 84 -7.84 32.04 -29.88
CA PRO A 84 -8.95 31.51 -29.09
C PRO A 84 -10.07 31.04 -30.02
N ASP A 85 -10.60 29.83 -29.85
CA ASP A 85 -12.05 29.62 -30.05
C ASP A 85 -12.57 28.30 -29.43
N ALA A 86 -13.84 28.38 -29.05
CA ALA A 86 -14.79 27.34 -28.67
C ALA A 86 -14.63 26.63 -27.31
N GLU A 87 -15.51 27.01 -26.38
CA GLU A 87 -15.88 26.24 -25.20
C GLU A 87 -16.24 24.79 -25.57
N ASP A 88 -15.54 23.82 -25.01
CA ASP A 88 -16.04 22.45 -24.87
C ASP A 88 -15.82 21.96 -23.44
N LYS A 89 -16.90 21.47 -22.82
CA LYS A 89 -16.99 21.09 -21.40
C LYS A 89 -16.35 19.71 -21.15
N SER A 90 -15.11 19.54 -21.63
CA SER A 90 -14.36 18.27 -21.63
C SER A 90 -13.06 18.35 -20.80
N SER A 91 -12.95 19.30 -19.86
CA SER A 91 -11.77 19.45 -19.01
C SER A 91 -11.89 18.71 -17.66
N THR A 92 -13.11 18.35 -17.23
CA THR A 92 -13.33 17.70 -15.92
C THR A 92 -13.09 16.18 -15.97
N PHE A 93 -13.44 15.51 -17.07
CA PHE A 93 -13.28 14.06 -17.20
C PHE A 93 -11.83 13.61 -17.39
N THR A 94 -11.00 14.44 -18.03
CA THR A 94 -9.57 14.19 -18.25
C THR A 94 -8.78 14.39 -16.97
N ALA A 95 -9.03 15.48 -16.23
CA ALA A 95 -8.36 15.78 -14.97
C ALA A 95 -8.64 14.74 -13.86
N GLN A 96 -9.90 14.31 -13.68
CA GLN A 96 -10.24 13.30 -12.66
C GLN A 96 -9.62 11.93 -12.97
N LYS A 97 -9.51 11.58 -14.25
CA LYS A 97 -8.88 10.32 -14.67
C LYS A 97 -7.37 10.36 -14.41
N GLU A 98 -6.74 11.50 -14.63
CA GLU A 98 -5.31 11.72 -14.39
C GLU A 98 -4.97 11.68 -12.89
N GLU A 99 -5.74 12.37 -12.04
CA GLU A 99 -5.57 12.30 -10.57
C GLU A 99 -5.77 10.88 -10.01
N HIS A 100 -6.74 10.13 -10.54
CA HIS A 100 -6.98 8.74 -10.10
C HIS A 100 -5.86 7.80 -10.54
N LEU A 101 -5.24 8.03 -11.71
CA LEU A 101 -4.08 7.27 -12.17
C LEU A 101 -2.85 7.57 -11.31
N GLU A 102 -2.59 8.84 -11.01
CA GLU A 102 -1.49 9.27 -10.12
C GLU A 102 -1.64 8.69 -8.71
N PHE A 103 -2.86 8.72 -8.14
CA PHE A 103 -3.13 8.09 -6.84
C PHE A 103 -2.89 6.57 -6.88
N PHE A 104 -3.34 5.89 -7.95
CA PHE A 104 -3.14 4.46 -8.10
C PHE A 104 -1.65 4.11 -8.21
N ASP A 105 -0.87 4.87 -8.99
CA ASP A 105 0.56 4.62 -9.17
C ASP A 105 1.35 4.92 -7.88
N SER A 106 1.00 5.97 -7.15
CA SER A 106 1.57 6.26 -5.82
C SER A 106 1.28 5.14 -4.81
N MET A 107 0.02 4.68 -4.76
CA MET A 107 -0.37 3.53 -3.93
C MET A 107 0.40 2.27 -4.33
N LYS A 108 0.47 1.96 -5.62
CA LYS A 108 1.19 0.80 -6.15
C LYS A 108 2.67 0.84 -5.79
N GLU A 109 3.33 1.99 -5.89
CA GLU A 109 4.73 2.14 -5.51
C GLU A 109 4.91 2.01 -3.98
N SER A 110 3.97 2.52 -3.18
CA SER A 110 3.96 2.33 -1.73
C SER A 110 3.88 0.86 -1.35
N PHE A 111 3.01 0.07 -1.99
CA PHE A 111 2.97 -1.38 -1.80
C PHE A 111 4.30 -2.04 -2.21
N ARG A 112 4.82 -1.70 -3.39
CA ARG A 112 6.10 -2.25 -3.87
C ARG A 112 7.26 -1.93 -2.92
N LYS A 113 7.33 -0.71 -2.39
CA LYS A 113 8.31 -0.28 -1.38
C LYS A 113 8.13 -1.06 -0.07
N ALA A 114 6.90 -1.16 0.44
CA ALA A 114 6.61 -1.84 1.71
C ALA A 114 7.03 -3.32 1.67
N PHE A 115 6.67 -4.04 0.62
CA PHE A 115 7.06 -5.45 0.43
C PHE A 115 8.58 -5.60 0.30
N ARG A 116 9.25 -4.70 -0.43
CA ARG A 116 10.71 -4.71 -0.57
C ARG A 116 11.42 -4.47 0.76
N VAL A 117 10.95 -3.52 1.57
CA VAL A 117 11.49 -3.26 2.91
C VAL A 117 11.24 -4.47 3.81
N MET A 118 10.06 -5.09 3.72
CA MET A 118 9.72 -6.26 4.51
C MET A 118 10.62 -7.47 4.19
N ASP A 119 10.84 -7.75 2.91
CA ASP A 119 11.73 -8.83 2.46
C ASP A 119 13.18 -8.62 2.94
N LYS A 120 13.67 -7.37 2.91
CA LYS A 120 15.00 -7.04 3.47
C LYS A 120 15.07 -7.26 4.98
N GLU A 121 14.04 -6.88 5.72
CA GLU A 121 13.99 -7.08 7.18
C GLU A 121 14.00 -8.58 7.52
N LEU A 122 13.22 -9.39 6.80
CA LEU A 122 13.19 -10.85 6.98
C LEU A 122 14.57 -11.48 6.74
N LYS A 123 15.29 -11.03 5.70
CA LYS A 123 16.65 -11.52 5.39
C LYS A 123 17.69 -11.19 6.47
N LEU A 124 17.52 -10.09 7.19
CA LEU A 124 18.44 -9.66 8.25
C LEU A 124 18.11 -10.31 9.61
N HIS A 125 16.93 -10.91 9.74
CA HIS A 125 16.43 -11.39 11.02
C HIS A 125 17.06 -12.74 11.40
N ARG A 126 18.05 -12.71 12.31
CA ARG A 126 18.84 -13.88 12.72
C ARG A 126 18.06 -15.10 13.21
N ASN A 127 16.82 -14.89 13.69
CA ASN A 127 15.97 -15.96 14.23
C ASN A 127 14.96 -16.52 13.22
N ILE A 128 14.98 -16.06 11.97
CA ILE A 128 14.10 -16.52 10.90
C ILE A 128 15.00 -17.09 9.80
N ASP A 129 14.94 -18.41 9.59
CA ASP A 129 15.60 -19.02 8.44
C ASP A 129 14.83 -18.67 7.15
N SER A 130 15.18 -17.54 6.55
CA SER A 130 14.58 -17.05 5.30
C SER A 130 15.14 -17.72 4.04
N ILE A 131 16.06 -18.70 4.18
CA ILE A 131 16.59 -19.44 3.03
C ILE A 131 15.61 -20.56 2.66
N CYS A 132 15.14 -21.29 3.67
CA CYS A 132 14.24 -22.44 3.50
C CYS A 132 12.81 -22.18 3.99
N SER A 133 12.51 -20.99 4.50
CA SER A 133 11.16 -20.61 4.95
C SER A 133 10.71 -19.30 4.33
N GLY A 134 9.41 -19.19 4.11
CA GLY A 134 8.80 -18.03 3.47
C GLY A 134 7.32 -17.94 3.75
N THR A 135 6.67 -16.94 3.14
CA THR A 135 5.21 -16.82 3.13
C THR A 135 4.77 -16.19 1.83
N THR A 136 3.59 -16.56 1.33
CA THR A 136 2.85 -15.70 0.40
C THR A 136 2.27 -14.51 1.16
N ALA A 137 1.86 -13.47 0.44
CA ALA A 137 1.19 -12.32 1.03
C ALA A 137 0.21 -11.72 0.01
N VAL A 138 -1.08 -11.82 0.30
CA VAL A 138 -2.15 -11.13 -0.43
C VAL A 138 -2.74 -10.09 0.50
N THR A 139 -2.75 -8.84 0.09
CA THR A 139 -3.15 -7.71 0.94
C THR A 139 -4.05 -6.75 0.17
N LEU A 140 -4.99 -6.12 0.88
CA LEU A 140 -5.98 -5.20 0.35
C LEU A 140 -6.15 -4.03 1.31
N ILE A 141 -6.23 -2.81 0.76
CA ILE A 141 -6.79 -1.65 1.47
C ILE A 141 -8.10 -1.32 0.77
N LYS A 142 -9.19 -1.28 1.53
CA LYS A 142 -10.53 -0.95 1.03
C LYS A 142 -11.06 0.29 1.74
N GLN A 143 -11.50 1.29 0.96
CA GLN A 143 -12.31 2.38 1.47
C GLN A 143 -13.78 1.92 1.58
N VAL A 144 -14.42 2.16 2.72
CA VAL A 144 -15.78 1.74 3.04
C VAL A 144 -16.65 2.98 3.17
N GLN A 145 -17.75 3.03 2.42
CA GLN A 145 -18.77 4.07 2.56
C GLN A 145 -19.83 3.60 3.56
N TRP A 146 -19.85 4.18 4.76
CA TRP A 146 -20.82 3.82 5.81
C TRP A 146 -22.24 4.34 5.55
N ASN A 147 -22.40 5.33 4.66
CA ASN A 147 -23.69 5.99 4.40
C ASN A 147 -24.74 5.06 3.75
N LEU A 148 -24.34 3.93 3.16
CA LEU A 148 -25.26 2.97 2.55
C LEU A 148 -25.92 2.00 3.55
N LEU A 149 -25.54 2.04 4.83
CA LEU A 149 -26.13 1.18 5.88
C LEU A 149 -27.33 1.83 6.59
N LEU A 150 -27.45 3.16 6.55
CA LEU A 150 -28.55 3.90 7.18
C LEU A 150 -29.81 3.97 6.30
N GLU A 151 -29.73 3.64 5.01
CA GLU A 151 -30.91 3.54 4.13
C GLU A 151 -31.65 2.19 4.25
N TRP A 152 -31.10 1.25 5.02
CA TRP A 152 -31.65 -0.09 5.24
C TRP A 152 -32.03 -0.38 6.70
N LEU A 153 -32.02 0.64 7.57
CA LEU A 153 -32.51 0.61 8.96
C LEU A 153 -33.65 1.60 9.12
#